data_AF-A0A2V9SVQ1-F1
#
_entry.id   AF-A0A2V9SVQ1-F1
#
_cell.length_a   1.000
_cell.length_b   1.000
_cell.length_c   1.000
_cell.angle_alpha   90.00
_cell.angle_beta   90.00
_cell.angle_gamma   90.00
#
_symmetry.space_group_name_H-M   'P 1'
#
loop_
_entity.id
_entity.type
_entity.pdbx_description
1 polymer ?
#
loop_
_entity_poly.entity_id
_entity_poly.type
_entity_poly.pdbx_seq_one_letter_code
_entity_poly.pdbx_strand_id
1 'polypeptide(L)'
;MSPRVYNLQKRQLFAWQGGSDQDDVTGTGPTIYHGKNRALIDPIKKLLAFSELEAVVSVQIQTVSQSVPGKVIGEMRSCGAAIIHVEDERHLSDVDGKEHVVLNDNVLIEIGAAMALFGERFVLVVKEGVKLPSNLQGLLVLSYKGQTLDMEETVKLMEAIGDMKKRVLPSAGVH
;
A
#
# COMPACT_ATOMS: atom_id res chain seq x y z
N MET A 1 3.65 42.87 31.43
CA MET A 1 4.59 41.76 31.70
C MET A 1 3.81 40.46 31.82
N SER A 2 4.09 39.51 30.92
CA SER A 2 3.77 38.06 31.01
C SER A 2 4.68 37.41 32.09
N PRO A 3 4.60 36.09 32.47
CA PRO A 3 3.72 34.97 32.07
C PRO A 3 3.11 34.16 33.24
N ARG A 4 1.95 33.50 33.05
CA ARG A 4 1.70 32.07 32.72
C ARG A 4 2.26 31.01 33.69
N VAL A 5 1.35 30.23 34.27
CA VAL A 5 1.48 28.77 34.34
C VAL A 5 0.15 28.18 33.85
N TYR A 6 0.15 27.64 32.63
CA TYR A 6 -0.95 26.88 32.05
C TYR A 6 -0.67 25.40 32.22
N ASN A 7 -1.68 24.67 32.67
CA ASN A 7 -1.75 23.22 32.65
C ASN A 7 -2.89 22.82 31.67
N LEU A 8 -2.82 21.58 31.20
CA LEU A 8 -3.77 20.83 30.36
C LEU A 8 -3.75 21.01 28.82
N GLN A 9 -3.32 19.91 28.19
CA GLN A 9 -4.05 19.17 27.15
C GLN A 9 -4.85 20.00 26.14
N LYS A 10 -4.26 20.23 24.96
CA LYS A 10 -5.01 20.27 23.70
C LYS A 10 -4.25 19.51 22.61
N ARG A 11 -4.80 18.35 22.26
CA ARG A 11 -4.67 17.76 20.94
C ARG A 11 -5.12 18.80 19.90
N GLN A 12 -4.20 19.24 19.05
CA GLN A 12 -4.50 19.77 17.70
C GLN A 12 -4.03 18.66 16.76
N LEU A 13 -4.88 17.91 16.04
CA LEU A 13 -5.73 18.37 14.93
C LEU A 13 -4.96 19.33 14.02
N PHE A 14 -3.89 18.81 13.41
CA PHE A 14 -3.41 19.36 12.14
C PHE A 14 -4.41 18.93 11.06
N ALA A 15 -5.37 19.81 10.82
CA ALA A 15 -6.09 19.84 9.58
C ALA A 15 -5.08 20.25 8.48
N TRP A 16 -4.90 19.39 7.49
CA TRP A 16 -4.28 19.72 6.22
C TRP A 16 -5.11 20.85 5.58
N GLN A 17 -4.71 22.10 5.80
CA GLN A 17 -5.21 23.23 5.04
C GLN A 17 -4.58 23.13 3.66
N GLY A 18 -5.39 22.73 2.68
CA GLY A 18 -5.01 22.66 1.27
C GLY A 18 -4.40 23.97 0.80
N GLY A 19 -3.09 23.95 0.58
CA GLY A 19 -2.37 24.92 -0.22
C GLY A 19 -2.60 24.61 -1.68
N SER A 20 -3.00 25.62 -2.43
CA SER A 20 -3.20 25.62 -3.88
C SER A 20 -1.86 25.58 -4.62
N ASP A 21 -1.07 24.53 -4.46
CA ASP A 21 0.15 24.33 -5.25
C ASP A 21 -0.11 23.30 -6.35
N GLN A 22 -0.14 23.82 -7.57
CA GLN A 22 -0.32 23.06 -8.80
C GLN A 22 0.96 22.27 -9.19
N ASP A 23 1.94 22.17 -8.27
CA ASP A 23 3.29 21.66 -8.51
C ASP A 23 3.81 20.68 -7.43
N ASP A 24 2.95 20.01 -6.62
CA ASP A 24 3.43 18.88 -5.78
C ASP A 24 3.59 17.59 -6.61
N VAL A 25 4.57 17.60 -7.51
CA VAL A 25 4.94 16.48 -8.38
C VAL A 25 5.63 15.34 -7.60
N THR A 26 5.94 15.56 -6.32
CA THR A 26 6.65 14.61 -5.45
C THR A 26 5.72 13.68 -4.68
N GLY A 27 4.39 13.88 -4.78
CA GLY A 27 3.38 12.96 -4.24
C GLY A 27 3.55 12.70 -2.75
N THR A 28 3.44 13.73 -1.92
CA THR A 28 3.66 13.65 -0.46
C THR A 28 2.51 12.98 0.33
N GLY A 29 1.51 12.44 -0.35
CA GLY A 29 0.35 11.80 0.29
C GLY A 29 0.69 10.52 1.06
N PRO A 30 -0.19 10.07 1.97
CA PRO A 30 0.01 8.87 2.76
C PRO A 30 0.22 7.63 1.87
N THR A 31 0.91 6.62 2.41
CA THR A 31 1.06 5.30 1.78
C THR A 31 -0.03 4.38 2.29
N ILE A 32 -0.78 3.76 1.37
CA ILE A 32 -1.76 2.74 1.74
C ILE A 32 -1.10 1.37 1.86
N TYR A 33 -1.27 0.71 3.00
CA TYR A 33 -1.07 -0.73 3.12
C TYR A 33 -2.42 -1.41 2.92
N HIS A 34 -2.48 -2.28 1.92
CA HIS A 34 -3.65 -3.09 1.65
C HIS A 34 -3.32 -4.57 1.87
N GLY A 35 -3.97 -5.20 2.85
CA GLY A 35 -3.68 -6.58 3.24
C GLY A 35 -4.45 -7.04 4.47
N LYS A 36 -4.75 -8.34 4.55
CA LYS A 36 -5.46 -8.95 5.69
C LYS A 36 -4.53 -9.42 6.81
N ASN A 37 -3.24 -9.63 6.52
CA ASN A 37 -2.30 -10.15 7.49
C ASN A 37 -1.96 -9.09 8.55
N ARG A 38 -2.61 -9.22 9.70
CA ARG A 38 -2.46 -8.30 10.84
C ARG A 38 -1.05 -8.27 11.42
N ALA A 39 -0.28 -9.36 11.28
CA ALA A 39 1.09 -9.42 11.79
C ALA A 39 2.05 -8.51 11.01
N LEU A 40 1.71 -8.16 9.76
CA LEU A 40 2.50 -7.26 8.93
C LEU A 40 2.11 -5.78 9.08
N ILE A 41 0.89 -5.49 9.54
CA ILE A 41 0.38 -4.12 9.68
C ILE A 41 1.30 -3.26 10.55
N ASP A 42 1.57 -3.68 11.78
CA ASP A 42 2.34 -2.88 12.73
C ASP A 42 3.81 -2.70 12.33
N PRO A 43 4.53 -3.73 11.87
CA PRO A 43 5.86 -3.56 11.29
C PRO A 43 5.88 -2.57 10.13
N ILE A 44 4.97 -2.70 9.16
CA ILE A 44 4.93 -1.83 7.97
C ILE A 44 4.63 -0.38 8.37
N LYS A 45 3.70 -0.15 9.29
CA LYS A 45 3.44 1.19 9.85
C LYS A 45 4.69 1.82 10.44
N LYS A 46 5.46 1.05 11.21
CA LYS A 46 6.71 1.54 11.80
C LYS A 46 7.74 1.90 10.73
N LEU A 47 7.90 1.05 9.70
CA LEU A 47 8.82 1.30 8.59
C LEU A 47 8.45 2.57 7.80
N LEU A 48 7.16 2.77 7.53
CA LEU A 48 6.65 3.98 6.90
C LEU A 48 6.92 5.21 7.78
N ALA A 49 6.66 5.11 9.09
CA ALA A 49 6.95 6.21 10.03
C ALA A 49 8.45 6.56 10.08
N PHE A 50 9.35 5.56 10.09
CA PHE A 50 10.80 5.80 9.99
C PHE A 50 11.23 6.44 8.68
N SER A 51 10.42 6.28 7.63
CA SER A 51 10.64 6.87 6.30
C SER A 51 9.92 8.22 6.12
N GLU A 52 9.35 8.76 7.21
CA GLU A 52 8.56 10.01 7.23
C GLU A 52 7.30 9.94 6.35
N LEU A 53 6.71 8.75 6.22
CA LEU A 53 5.46 8.50 5.50
C LEU A 53 4.34 8.14 6.48
N GLU A 54 3.16 8.73 6.26
CA GLU A 54 1.95 8.33 6.97
C GLU A 54 1.36 7.05 6.36
N ALA A 55 0.87 6.15 7.21
CA ALA A 55 0.29 4.88 6.79
C ALA A 55 -1.24 4.89 6.88
N VAL A 56 -1.92 4.66 5.76
CA VAL A 56 -3.34 4.31 5.72
C VAL A 56 -3.46 2.80 5.62
N VAL A 57 -4.23 2.16 6.50
CA VAL A 57 -4.45 0.71 6.41
C VAL A 57 -5.83 0.46 5.86
N SER A 58 -5.90 -0.30 4.78
CA SER A 58 -7.15 -0.84 4.26
C SER A 58 -7.16 -2.35 4.33
N VAL A 59 -8.33 -2.88 4.67
CA VAL A 59 -8.64 -4.30 4.59
C VAL A 59 -9.90 -4.41 3.74
N GLN A 60 -9.83 -5.13 2.62
CA GLN A 60 -10.99 -5.27 1.74
C GLN A 60 -12.09 -6.06 2.44
N ILE A 61 -13.23 -5.41 2.61
CA ILE A 61 -14.50 -6.02 3.00
C ILE A 61 -15.53 -5.48 2.01
N GLN A 62 -16.24 -6.37 1.31
CA GLN A 62 -17.34 -6.00 0.44
C GLN A 62 -18.51 -5.52 1.30
N THR A 63 -19.04 -4.33 1.01
CA THR A 63 -20.21 -3.77 1.68
C THR A 63 -21.40 -3.75 0.72
N VAL A 64 -22.61 -3.66 1.26
CA VAL A 64 -23.85 -3.65 0.45
C VAL A 64 -23.95 -2.38 -0.40
N SER A 65 -23.34 -1.28 0.04
CA SER A 65 -23.50 0.05 -0.54
C SER A 65 -22.43 0.45 -1.55
N GLN A 66 -21.32 -0.28 -1.65
CA GLN A 66 -20.21 0.09 -2.53
C GLN A 66 -19.55 -1.16 -3.14
N SER A 67 -19.31 -1.13 -4.44
CA SER A 67 -18.55 -2.19 -5.12
C SER A 67 -17.09 -2.22 -4.66
N VAL A 68 -16.47 -3.40 -4.70
CA VAL A 68 -15.05 -3.57 -4.34
C VAL A 68 -14.13 -2.61 -5.11
N PRO A 69 -14.20 -2.50 -6.45
CA PRO A 69 -13.36 -1.55 -7.18
C PRO A 69 -13.60 -0.10 -6.79
N GLY A 70 -14.87 0.29 -6.60
CA GLY A 70 -15.22 1.65 -6.22
C GLY A 70 -14.65 2.05 -4.85
N LYS A 71 -14.63 1.11 -3.90
CA LYS A 71 -14.01 1.31 -2.59
C LYS A 71 -12.49 1.43 -2.69
N VAL A 72 -11.82 0.50 -3.38
CA VAL A 72 -10.36 0.49 -3.56
C VAL A 72 -9.87 1.80 -4.18
N ILE A 73 -10.49 2.22 -5.29
CA ILE A 73 -10.11 3.45 -5.98
C ILE A 73 -10.34 4.67 -5.09
N GLY A 74 -11.45 4.70 -4.35
CA GLY A 74 -11.76 5.79 -3.42
C GLY A 74 -10.70 5.95 -2.33
N GLU A 75 -10.26 4.84 -1.73
CA GLU A 75 -9.22 4.83 -0.68
C GLU A 75 -7.83 5.20 -1.23
N MET A 76 -7.49 4.72 -2.44
CA MET A 76 -6.18 4.98 -3.06
C MET A 76 -6.02 6.42 -3.57
N ARG A 77 -7.11 7.10 -3.98
CA ARG A 77 -7.03 8.47 -4.53
C ARG A 77 -6.48 9.51 -3.57
N SER A 78 -6.60 9.30 -2.27
CA SER A 78 -6.04 10.20 -1.24
C SER A 78 -4.60 9.85 -0.85
N CYS A 79 -3.98 8.85 -1.50
CA CYS A 79 -2.66 8.34 -1.17
C CYS A 79 -1.63 8.71 -2.24
N GLY A 80 -0.35 8.68 -1.87
CA GLY A 80 0.79 8.95 -2.78
C GLY A 80 1.55 7.69 -3.21
N ALA A 81 1.29 6.55 -2.59
CA ALA A 81 1.92 5.27 -2.90
C ALA A 81 1.12 4.11 -2.30
N ALA A 82 1.44 2.88 -2.69
CA ALA A 82 0.83 1.67 -2.12
C ALA A 82 1.83 0.56 -1.78
N ILE A 83 1.54 -0.16 -0.70
CA ILE A 83 2.11 -1.47 -0.37
C ILE A 83 0.94 -2.45 -0.43
N ILE A 84 0.95 -3.36 -1.41
CA ILE A 84 -0.12 -4.35 -1.59
C ILE A 84 0.42 -5.69 -1.11
N HIS A 85 -0.21 -6.24 -0.07
CA HIS A 85 0.13 -7.53 0.47
C HIS A 85 -0.61 -8.62 -0.28
N VAL A 86 0.12 -9.66 -0.65
CA VAL A 86 -0.34 -10.74 -1.51
C VAL A 86 -0.03 -12.06 -0.83
N GLU A 87 -1.08 -12.80 -0.44
CA GLU A 87 -0.96 -14.11 0.19
C GLU A 87 -1.76 -15.21 -0.52
N ASP A 88 -1.56 -16.45 -0.07
CA ASP A 88 -2.18 -17.66 -0.57
C ASP A 88 -3.65 -17.74 -0.15
N GLU A 89 -4.52 -17.09 -0.92
CA GLU A 89 -5.96 -17.12 -0.62
C GLU A 89 -6.73 -18.22 -1.37
N ARG A 90 -6.26 -18.66 -2.54
CA ARG A 90 -6.99 -19.63 -3.38
C ARG A 90 -6.07 -20.71 -3.94
N HIS A 91 -6.40 -21.96 -3.65
CA HIS A 91 -5.77 -23.14 -4.23
C HIS A 91 -6.69 -23.69 -5.31
N LEU A 92 -6.20 -23.78 -6.55
CA LEU A 92 -6.89 -24.44 -7.65
C LEU A 92 -6.10 -25.68 -8.06
N SER A 93 -6.72 -26.84 -8.00
CA SER A 93 -6.16 -28.06 -8.58
C SER A 93 -6.41 -28.05 -10.09
N ASP A 94 -5.37 -28.28 -10.87
CA ASP A 94 -5.52 -28.52 -12.31
C ASP A 94 -5.97 -29.96 -12.60
N VAL A 95 -6.15 -30.28 -13.89
CA VAL A 95 -6.57 -31.60 -14.38
C VAL A 95 -5.59 -32.72 -14.05
N ASP A 96 -4.34 -32.39 -13.74
CA ASP A 96 -3.27 -33.33 -13.37
C ASP A 96 -3.14 -33.45 -11.83
N GLY A 97 -4.05 -32.83 -11.08
CA GLY A 97 -4.07 -32.84 -9.61
C GLY A 97 -3.01 -31.94 -8.97
N LYS A 98 -2.34 -31.07 -9.74
CA LYS A 98 -1.35 -30.12 -9.23
C LYS A 98 -2.06 -28.88 -8.69
N GLU A 99 -1.82 -28.58 -7.43
CA GLU A 99 -2.32 -27.33 -6.84
C GLU A 99 -1.54 -26.12 -7.37
N HIS A 100 -2.28 -25.10 -7.80
CA HIS A 100 -1.79 -23.78 -8.11
C HIS A 100 -2.40 -22.79 -7.13
N VAL A 101 -1.54 -22.05 -6.44
CA VAL A 101 -1.95 -20.88 -5.66
C VAL A 101 -2.22 -19.75 -6.64
N VAL A 102 -3.47 -19.32 -6.73
CA VAL A 102 -3.93 -18.24 -7.60
C VAL A 102 -4.32 -17.04 -6.75
N LEU A 103 -4.04 -15.84 -7.27
CA LEU A 103 -4.42 -14.60 -6.63
C LEU A 103 -5.94 -14.48 -6.47
N ASN A 104 -6.37 -13.86 -5.37
CA ASN A 104 -7.76 -13.43 -5.23
C ASN A 104 -8.07 -12.30 -6.22
N ASP A 105 -9.25 -12.33 -6.82
CA ASP A 105 -9.76 -11.30 -7.72
C ASP A 105 -9.72 -9.89 -7.08
N ASN A 106 -9.93 -9.78 -5.77
CA ASN A 106 -9.82 -8.51 -5.04
C ASN A 106 -8.38 -7.95 -5.08
N VAL A 107 -7.38 -8.80 -4.90
CA VAL A 107 -5.97 -8.41 -4.97
C VAL A 107 -5.63 -7.93 -6.39
N LEU A 108 -6.17 -8.58 -7.43
CA LEU A 108 -5.99 -8.12 -8.81
C LEU A 108 -6.58 -6.73 -9.06
N ILE A 109 -7.74 -6.44 -8.46
CA ILE A 109 -8.37 -5.11 -8.52
C ILE A 109 -7.49 -4.06 -7.85
N GLU A 110 -6.91 -4.37 -6.69
CA GLU A 110 -5.99 -3.48 -5.96
C GLU A 110 -4.72 -3.21 -6.75
N ILE A 111 -4.12 -4.23 -7.34
CA ILE A 111 -2.91 -4.10 -8.17
C ILE A 111 -3.21 -3.22 -9.39
N GLY A 112 -4.32 -3.49 -10.10
CA GLY A 112 -4.72 -2.69 -11.25
C GLY A 112 -4.98 -1.21 -10.89
N ALA A 113 -5.63 -0.95 -9.75
CA ALA A 113 -5.86 0.40 -9.26
C ALA A 113 -4.55 1.12 -8.90
N ALA A 114 -3.61 0.43 -8.24
CA ALA A 114 -2.31 0.98 -7.91
C ALA A 114 -1.46 1.29 -9.15
N MET A 115 -1.47 0.40 -10.14
CA MET A 115 -0.80 0.66 -11.43
C MET A 115 -1.34 1.92 -12.10
N ALA A 116 -2.67 2.09 -12.10
CA ALA A 116 -3.31 3.25 -12.72
C ALA A 116 -3.08 4.56 -11.96
N LEU A 117 -3.07 4.53 -10.62
CA LEU A 117 -3.02 5.74 -9.78
C LEU A 117 -1.60 6.15 -9.39
N PHE A 118 -0.71 5.17 -9.18
CA PHE A 118 0.60 5.39 -8.60
C PHE A 118 1.74 5.16 -9.60
N GLY A 119 1.44 4.65 -10.80
CA GLY A 119 2.45 4.29 -11.78
C GLY A 119 3.38 3.25 -11.17
N GLU A 120 4.63 3.61 -10.93
CA GLU A 120 5.59 2.71 -10.29
C GLU A 120 5.86 3.01 -8.80
N ARG A 121 5.00 3.81 -8.15
CA ARG A 121 5.05 4.11 -6.71
C ARG A 121 4.25 3.11 -5.87
N PHE A 122 4.41 1.83 -6.19
CA PHE A 122 3.87 0.77 -5.35
C PHE A 122 4.78 -0.45 -5.33
N VAL A 123 4.66 -1.25 -4.28
CA VAL A 123 5.37 -2.52 -4.12
C VAL A 123 4.41 -3.62 -3.73
N LEU A 124 4.61 -4.80 -4.31
CA LEU A 124 3.91 -6.02 -3.92
C LEU A 124 4.74 -6.75 -2.86
N VAL A 125 4.14 -7.01 -1.70
CA VAL A 125 4.73 -7.86 -0.65
C VAL A 125 4.07 -9.22 -0.73
N VAL A 126 4.78 -10.20 -1.29
CA VAL A 126 4.22 -11.47 -1.75
C VAL A 126 4.71 -12.62 -0.87
N LYS A 127 3.78 -13.42 -0.35
CA LYS A 127 4.14 -14.63 0.40
C LYS A 127 4.81 -15.64 -0.52
N GLU A 128 5.92 -16.23 -0.06
CA GLU A 128 6.63 -17.26 -0.82
C GLU A 128 5.68 -18.40 -1.24
N GLY A 129 5.80 -18.84 -2.50
CA GLY A 129 4.96 -19.88 -3.09
C GLY A 129 3.72 -19.36 -3.83
N VAL A 130 3.31 -18.10 -3.63
CA VAL A 130 2.27 -17.47 -4.44
C VAL A 130 2.79 -17.21 -5.85
N LYS A 131 2.05 -17.66 -6.86
CA LYS A 131 2.38 -17.41 -8.27
C LYS A 131 1.66 -16.17 -8.76
N LEU A 132 2.44 -15.15 -9.15
CA LEU A 132 1.90 -13.99 -9.86
C LEU A 132 1.62 -14.34 -11.33
N PRO A 133 0.48 -13.90 -11.88
CA PRO A 133 0.22 -13.91 -13.32
C PRO A 133 1.34 -13.23 -14.13
N SER A 134 1.55 -13.69 -15.37
CA SER A 134 2.64 -13.20 -16.22
C SER A 134 2.55 -11.71 -16.57
N ASN A 135 1.33 -11.16 -16.65
CA ASN A 135 1.10 -9.73 -16.87
C ASN A 135 1.49 -8.84 -15.68
N LEU A 136 1.82 -9.43 -14.53
CA LEU A 136 2.35 -8.72 -13.36
C LEU A 136 3.88 -8.90 -13.21
N GLN A 137 4.52 -9.61 -14.15
CA GLN A 137 5.98 -9.72 -14.18
C GLN A 137 6.59 -8.36 -14.55
N GLY A 138 7.60 -7.94 -13.79
CA GLY A 138 8.25 -6.63 -13.95
C GLY A 138 7.78 -5.58 -12.95
N LEU A 139 6.73 -5.85 -12.17
CA LEU A 139 6.39 -5.01 -11.01
C LEU A 139 7.42 -5.18 -9.90
N LEU A 140 7.56 -4.16 -9.06
CA LEU A 140 8.41 -4.24 -7.87
C LEU A 140 7.80 -5.23 -6.87
N VAL A 141 8.48 -6.36 -6.68
CA VAL A 141 8.02 -7.48 -5.85
C VAL A 141 9.04 -7.78 -4.76
N LEU A 142 8.54 -7.87 -3.53
CA LEU A 142 9.28 -8.35 -2.37
C LEU A 142 8.65 -9.65 -1.90
N SER A 143 9.38 -10.75 -2.02
CA SER A 143 8.94 -12.04 -1.47
C SER A 143 9.26 -12.12 0.02
N TYR A 144 8.35 -12.64 0.84
CA TYR A 144 8.58 -12.88 2.26
C TYR A 144 8.15 -14.29 2.69
N LYS A 145 8.73 -14.80 3.79
CA LYS A 145 8.47 -16.13 4.33
C LYS A 145 7.65 -16.09 5.63
N GLY A 146 6.87 -17.15 5.87
CA GLY A 146 6.14 -17.31 7.12
C GLY A 146 4.99 -16.30 7.29
N GLN A 147 5.00 -15.57 8.42
CA GLN A 147 3.90 -14.68 8.84
C GLN A 147 4.34 -13.22 9.05
N THR A 148 5.63 -12.96 9.08
CA THR A 148 6.24 -11.65 9.39
C THR A 148 7.40 -11.39 8.45
N LEU A 149 7.85 -10.14 8.36
CA LEU A 149 9.11 -9.82 7.68
C LEU A 149 10.30 -10.14 8.59
N ASP A 150 11.26 -10.89 8.08
CA ASP A 150 12.58 -11.03 8.71
C ASP A 150 13.44 -9.77 8.46
N MET A 151 14.70 -9.81 8.91
CA MET A 151 15.61 -8.67 8.77
C MET A 151 15.94 -8.37 7.30
N GLU A 152 16.15 -9.39 6.48
CA GLU A 152 16.51 -9.22 5.07
C GLU A 152 15.32 -8.66 4.29
N GLU A 153 14.13 -9.20 4.52
CA GLU A 153 12.86 -8.75 3.94
C GLU A 153 12.53 -7.32 4.39
N THR A 154 12.81 -6.98 5.65
CA THR A 154 12.61 -5.62 6.17
C THR A 154 13.51 -4.61 5.47
N VAL A 155 14.81 -4.91 5.30
CA VAL A 155 15.75 -4.02 4.60
C VAL A 155 15.32 -3.79 3.16
N LYS A 156 14.95 -4.86 2.44
CA LYS A 156 14.43 -4.76 1.06
C LYS A 156 13.18 -3.88 0.98
N LEU A 157 12.29 -3.97 1.97
CA LEU A 157 11.09 -3.13 1.99
C LEU A 157 11.44 -1.66 2.22
N MET A 158 12.41 -1.37 3.08
CA MET A 158 12.91 0.00 3.29
C MET A 158 13.54 0.58 2.02
N GLU A 159 14.34 -0.21 1.29
CA GLU A 159 14.92 0.20 0.01
C GLU A 159 13.82 0.49 -1.03
N ALA A 160 12.83 -0.40 -1.13
CA ALA A 160 11.67 -0.21 -2.00
C ALA A 160 10.89 1.07 -1.66
N ILE A 161 10.65 1.34 -0.37
CA ILE A 161 10.03 2.59 0.09
C ILE A 161 10.86 3.81 -0.30
N GLY A 162 12.18 3.75 -0.09
CA GLY A 162 13.11 4.80 -0.49
C GLY A 162 13.08 5.07 -1.99
N ASP A 163 12.97 4.04 -2.81
CA ASP A 163 12.89 4.16 -4.27
C ASP A 163 11.53 4.67 -4.75
N MET A 164 10.42 4.25 -4.12
CA MET A 164 9.09 4.80 -4.42
C MET A 164 9.04 6.31 -4.20
N LYS A 165 9.68 6.83 -3.14
CA LYS A 165 9.73 8.27 -2.84
C LYS A 165 10.42 9.10 -3.93
N LYS A 166 11.32 8.50 -4.71
CA LYS A 166 12.06 9.20 -5.78
C LYS A 166 11.27 9.27 -7.09
N ARG A 167 10.18 8.52 -7.20
CA ARG A 167 9.40 8.38 -8.44
C ARG A 167 8.29 9.43 -8.49
N VAL A 168 8.01 9.89 -9.71
CA VAL A 168 6.97 10.88 -9.98
C VAL A 168 5.62 10.16 -10.08
N LEU A 169 4.57 10.77 -9.53
CA LEU A 169 3.21 10.25 -9.76
C LEU A 169 2.83 10.42 -11.24
N PRO A 170 2.03 9.51 -11.82
CA PRO A 170 1.47 9.72 -13.15
C PRO A 170 0.77 11.09 -13.21
N SER A 171 1.11 11.92 -14.20
CA SER A 171 0.39 13.17 -14.42
C SER A 171 -1.06 12.83 -14.76
N ALA A 172 -2.01 13.58 -14.17
CA ALA A 172 -3.42 13.44 -14.49
C ALA A 172 -3.67 13.91 -15.94
N GLY A 173 -3.44 13.02 -16.91
CA GLY A 173 -3.81 13.15 -18.32
C GLY A 173 -2.62 13.20 -19.29
N VAL A 174 -2.50 12.18 -20.15
CA VAL A 174 -2.77 12.27 -21.60
C VAL A 174 -3.21 10.86 -22.09
N HIS A 175 -4.51 10.67 -22.26
CA HIS A 175 -5.07 9.70 -23.22
C HIS A 175 -6.08 10.46 -24.07
#